data_AF-A0A7C9NCV3-F1
#
_entry.id   AF-A0A7C9NCV3-F1
#
_cell.length_a   1.000
_cell.length_b   1.000
_cell.length_c   1.000
_cell.angle_alpha   90.00
_cell.angle_beta   90.00
_cell.angle_gamma   90.00
#
_symmetry.space_group_name_H-M   'P 1'
#
loop_
_entity.id
_entity.type
_entity.pdbx_description
1 polymer ?
#
loop_
_entity_poly.entity_id
_entity_poly.type
_entity_poly.pdbx_seq_one_letter_code
_entity_poly.pdbx_strand_id
1 'polypeptide(L)'
;MRLDQGRSAGLVPGLPARLLLRSRPHEPVPARVARVEWLSDSVTEERIAQLSLDQTPPGLSVGEMLEASIELPAIADSLLLPAASLQRQDGATGVWRLQDGRLAFAPVQVGAVSLDGQVQILAGLESRDRVVVYSQQPLSADSRIKVVDQLVRPAGAARTGP
;
A
#
# COMPACT_ATOMS: atom_id res chain seq x y z
N MET A 1 10.28 16.40 6.95
CA MET A 1 9.26 15.34 7.04
C MET A 1 9.75 14.27 8.00
N ARG A 2 8.88 13.76 8.87
CA ARG A 2 9.18 12.64 9.77
C ARG A 2 8.49 11.40 9.23
N LEU A 3 9.18 10.26 9.23
CA LEU A 3 8.66 8.97 8.81
C LEU A 3 8.97 7.92 9.86
N ASP A 4 8.10 6.93 10.01
CA ASP A 4 8.42 5.71 10.74
C ASP A 4 9.66 5.00 10.16
N GLN A 5 10.50 4.44 11.03
CA GLN A 5 11.74 3.76 10.65
C GLN A 5 11.48 2.48 9.83
N GLY A 6 10.43 1.72 10.17
CA GLY A 6 10.02 0.54 9.42
C GLY A 6 9.51 0.87 8.01
N ARG A 7 8.94 2.06 7.83
CA ARG A 7 8.39 2.54 6.54
C ARG A 7 9.35 3.36 5.67
N SER A 8 10.59 3.57 6.12
CA SER A 8 11.59 4.36 5.38
C SER A 8 12.58 3.50 4.57
N ALA A 9 12.25 2.22 4.35
CA ALA A 9 12.97 1.38 3.41
C ALA A 9 12.94 1.98 2.00
N GLY A 10 14.09 2.00 1.32
CA GLY A 10 14.24 2.56 -0.03
C GLY A 10 14.30 4.10 -0.08
N LEU A 11 14.18 4.80 1.06
CA LEU A 11 14.30 6.25 1.13
C LEU A 11 15.76 6.68 0.90
N VAL A 12 16.02 7.36 -0.21
CA VAL A 12 17.34 7.89 -0.57
C VAL A 12 17.25 9.33 -1.09
N PRO A 13 18.33 10.13 -1.01
CA PRO A 13 18.37 11.45 -1.66
C PRO A 13 18.12 11.36 -3.16
N GLY A 14 17.48 12.40 -3.72
CA GLY A 14 17.15 12.52 -5.14
C GLY A 14 15.78 11.98 -5.53
N LEU A 15 15.10 11.22 -4.67
CA LEU A 15 13.77 10.69 -4.99
C LEU A 15 12.75 11.82 -5.22
N PRO A 16 11.85 11.67 -6.22
CA PRO A 16 10.77 12.62 -6.44
C PRO A 16 9.81 12.64 -5.25
N ALA A 17 9.28 13.82 -4.96
CA ALA A 17 8.23 14.01 -3.98
C ALA A 17 7.18 15.00 -4.48
N ARG A 18 5.96 14.85 -3.98
CA ARG A 18 4.86 15.81 -4.15
C ARG A 18 4.46 16.35 -2.78
N LEU A 19 4.32 17.66 -2.67
CA LEU A 19 3.81 18.31 -1.47
C LEU A 19 2.41 18.88 -1.72
N LEU A 20 1.45 18.59 -0.85
CA LEU A 20 0.16 19.27 -0.81
C LEU A 20 0.14 20.24 0.37
N LEU A 21 0.13 21.54 0.08
CA LEU A 21 -0.04 22.57 1.10
C LEU A 21 -1.48 22.61 1.57
N ARG A 22 -1.71 22.78 2.88
CA ARG A 22 -3.09 22.92 3.40
C ARG A 22 -3.79 24.16 2.88
N SER A 23 -3.05 25.23 2.62
CA SER A 23 -3.56 26.44 1.98
C SER A 23 -3.96 26.21 0.50
N ARG A 24 -3.42 25.18 -0.16
CA ARG A 24 -3.64 24.86 -1.57
C ARG A 24 -3.77 23.35 -1.79
N PRO A 25 -4.84 22.70 -1.29
CA PRO A 25 -4.97 21.24 -1.30
C PRO A 25 -5.22 20.63 -2.69
N HIS A 26 -5.32 21.45 -3.75
CA HIS A 26 -5.53 20.99 -5.12
C HIS A 26 -4.35 21.31 -6.04
N GLU A 27 -3.25 21.85 -5.50
CA GLU A 27 -2.08 22.27 -6.26
C GLU A 27 -0.82 21.60 -5.69
N PRO A 28 -0.51 20.36 -6.13
CA PRO A 28 0.68 19.65 -5.66
C PRO A 28 1.95 20.37 -6.14
N VAL A 29 2.86 20.63 -5.22
CA VAL A 29 4.14 21.28 -5.48
C VAL A 29 5.23 20.21 -5.68
N PRO A 30 5.96 20.23 -6.82
CA PRO A 30 7.07 19.32 -7.04
C PRO A 30 8.22 19.55 -6.06
N ALA A 31 8.74 18.45 -5.53
CA ALA A 31 9.84 18.44 -4.58
C ALA A 31 10.74 17.22 -4.80
N ARG A 32 11.87 17.18 -4.09
CA ARG A 32 12.78 16.04 -4.04
C ARG A 32 13.31 15.82 -2.64
N VAL A 33 13.70 14.59 -2.35
CA VAL A 33 14.44 14.28 -1.11
C VAL A 33 15.83 14.88 -1.19
N ALA A 34 16.09 15.93 -0.43
CA ALA A 34 17.40 16.58 -0.39
C ALA A 34 18.37 15.81 0.52
N ARG A 35 17.87 15.32 1.66
CA ARG A 35 18.67 14.61 2.66
C ARG A 35 17.82 13.65 3.46
N VAL A 36 18.43 12.54 3.88
CA VAL A 36 17.88 11.63 4.89
C VAL A 36 18.81 11.66 6.09
N GLU A 37 18.27 11.91 7.27
CA GLU A 37 19.00 11.83 8.53
C GLU A 37 18.85 10.42 9.10
N TRP A 38 19.97 9.71 9.16
CA TRP A 38 20.05 8.32 9.64
C TRP A 38 20.38 8.23 11.14
N LEU A 39 20.11 9.29 11.90
CA LEU A 39 20.36 9.29 13.34
C LEU A 39 19.29 8.44 14.04
N SER A 40 19.67 7.26 14.54
CA SER A 40 18.80 6.44 15.39
C SER A 40 18.66 7.09 16.76
N ASP A 41 17.58 7.85 16.95
CA ASP A 41 17.03 8.05 18.28
C ASP A 41 16.11 6.87 18.57
N SER A 42 16.59 5.94 19.39
CA SER A 42 15.89 4.71 19.75
C SER A 42 14.58 4.93 20.51
N VAL A 43 14.21 6.18 20.83
CA VAL A 43 12.97 6.52 21.53
C VAL A 43 11.81 6.80 20.58
N THR A 44 12.08 7.42 19.42
CA THR A 44 10.98 7.86 18.52
C THR A 44 10.72 6.93 17.35
N GLU A 45 11.66 6.03 17.03
CA GLU A 45 11.55 5.13 15.86
C GLU A 45 11.25 5.87 14.54
N GLU A 46 11.68 7.13 14.43
CA GLU A 46 11.43 7.98 13.27
C GLU A 46 12.71 8.35 12.52
N ARG A 47 12.59 8.56 11.21
CA ARG A 47 13.61 9.16 10.35
C ARG A 47 13.17 10.53 9.86
N ILE A 48 14.13 11.45 9.73
CA ILE A 48 13.89 12.77 9.18
C ILE A 48 14.36 12.81 7.72
N ALA A 49 13.42 13.12 6.82
CA ALA A 49 13.70 13.46 5.44
C ALA A 49 13.56 14.97 5.24
N GLN A 50 14.61 15.62 4.75
CA GLN A 50 14.55 17.00 4.30
C GLN A 50 14.18 17.02 2.82
N LEU A 51 13.22 17.86 2.46
CA LEU A 51 12.72 17.97 1.09
C LEU A 51 13.12 19.33 0.53
N SER A 52 13.62 19.36 -0.69
CA SER A 52 13.85 20.59 -1.45
C SER A 52 12.73 20.80 -2.45
N LEU A 53 12.27 22.03 -2.57
CA LEU A 53 11.37 22.46 -3.63
C LEU A 53 12.20 22.79 -4.87
N ASP A 54 11.77 22.31 -6.04
CA ASP A 54 12.39 22.72 -7.30
C ASP A 54 12.07 24.21 -7.60
N GLN A 55 10.87 24.66 -7.20
CA GLN A 55 10.44 26.06 -7.23
C GLN A 55 9.60 26.39 -6.00
N THR A 56 9.83 27.56 -5.39
CA THR A 56 9.05 28.01 -4.24
C THR A 56 7.75 28.66 -4.69
N PRO A 57 6.57 28.11 -4.33
CA PRO A 57 5.30 28.70 -4.72
C PRO A 57 5.06 30.02 -3.96
N PRO A 58 4.39 31.01 -4.58
CA PRO A 58 4.09 32.27 -3.93
C PRO A 58 3.20 32.04 -2.70
N GLY A 59 3.48 32.71 -1.59
CA GLY A 59 2.70 32.60 -0.36
C GLY A 59 2.93 31.32 0.45
N LEU A 60 4.01 30.57 0.21
CA LEU A 60 4.48 29.54 1.13
C LEU A 60 4.87 30.19 2.47
N SER A 61 4.31 29.67 3.56
CA SER A 61 4.54 30.22 4.90
C SER A 61 5.32 29.25 5.78
N VAL A 62 6.25 29.78 6.58
CA VAL A 62 6.96 28.99 7.59
C VAL A 62 5.98 28.56 8.67
N GLY A 63 6.06 27.30 9.09
CA GLY A 63 5.16 26.72 10.10
C GLY A 63 3.85 26.16 9.54
N GLU A 64 3.62 26.24 8.23
CA GLU A 64 2.49 25.57 7.59
C GLU A 64 2.65 24.04 7.62
N MET A 65 1.55 23.34 7.90
CA MET A 65 1.47 21.88 7.78
C MET A 65 1.09 21.48 6.36
N LEU A 66 1.83 20.51 5.81
CA LEU A 66 1.63 19.98 4.46
C LEU A 66 1.63 18.45 4.48
N GLU A 67 1.05 17.86 3.46
CA GLU A 67 1.18 16.44 3.16
C GLU A 67 2.35 16.25 2.19
N ALA A 68 3.18 15.24 2.43
CA ALA A 68 4.31 14.91 1.57
C ALA A 68 4.22 13.45 1.13
N SER A 69 4.24 13.22 -0.18
CA SER A 69 4.28 11.88 -0.78
C SER A 69 5.61 11.72 -1.51
N ILE A 70 6.39 10.71 -1.14
CA ILE A 70 7.67 10.37 -1.80
C ILE A 70 7.44 9.21 -2.75
N GLU A 71 7.94 9.33 -3.97
CA GLU A 71 7.94 8.25 -4.96
C GLU A 71 9.17 7.38 -4.74
N LEU A 72 8.96 6.18 -4.20
CA LEU A 72 10.02 5.19 -4.07
C LEU A 72 10.31 4.54 -5.43
N PRO A 73 11.54 4.03 -5.64
CA PRO A 73 11.87 3.30 -6.86
C PRO A 73 10.88 2.16 -7.13
N ALA A 74 10.54 1.95 -8.41
CA ALA A 74 9.73 0.81 -8.80
C ALA A 74 10.40 -0.48 -8.32
N ILE A 75 9.64 -1.31 -7.62
CA ILE A 75 10.08 -2.63 -7.22
C ILE A 75 9.97 -3.53 -8.46
N ALA A 76 10.86 -4.51 -8.61
CA ALA A 76 10.85 -5.44 -9.74
C ALA A 76 9.45 -6.03 -9.99
N ASP A 77 9.17 -6.42 -11.24
CA ASP A 77 7.92 -7.06 -11.64
C ASP A 77 7.56 -8.17 -10.64
N SER A 78 6.49 -7.93 -9.90
CA SER A 78 6.08 -8.76 -8.78
C SER A 78 4.57 -8.84 -8.71
N LEU A 79 4.07 -9.94 -8.15
CA LEU A 79 2.65 -10.14 -7.98
C LEU A 79 2.15 -9.22 -6.87
N LEU A 80 1.08 -8.48 -7.17
CA LEU A 80 0.39 -7.62 -6.21
C LEU A 80 -0.95 -8.25 -5.86
N LEU A 81 -1.24 -8.32 -4.57
CA LEU A 81 -2.53 -8.74 -4.05
C LEU A 81 -3.04 -7.73 -3.02
N PRO A 82 -4.37 -7.47 -2.95
CA PRO A 82 -4.92 -6.69 -1.85
C PRO A 82 -4.57 -7.32 -0.50
N ALA A 83 -4.26 -6.51 0.52
CA ALA A 83 -3.93 -7.01 1.86
C ALA A 83 -5.03 -7.93 2.45
N ALA A 84 -6.30 -7.72 2.06
CA ALA A 84 -7.44 -8.54 2.48
C ALA A 84 -7.37 -10.01 1.99
N SER A 85 -6.56 -10.28 0.95
CA SER A 85 -6.34 -11.64 0.44
C SER A 85 -5.43 -12.47 1.35
N LEU A 86 -4.61 -11.80 2.17
CA LEU A 86 -3.72 -12.46 3.13
C LEU A 86 -4.50 -13.03 4.29
N GLN A 87 -4.13 -14.25 4.68
CA GLN A 87 -4.69 -14.98 5.80
C GLN A 87 -3.56 -15.47 6.69
N ARG A 88 -3.87 -15.66 7.98
CA ARG A 88 -2.93 -16.23 8.94
C ARG A 88 -3.43 -17.60 9.38
N GLN A 89 -2.65 -18.64 9.11
CA GLN A 89 -2.93 -20.01 9.56
C GLN A 89 -1.72 -20.58 10.27
N ASP A 90 -1.92 -21.14 11.46
CA ASP A 90 -0.89 -21.81 12.26
C ASP A 90 0.42 -21.00 12.39
N GLY A 91 0.27 -19.67 12.51
CA GLY A 91 1.39 -18.73 12.65
C GLY A 91 2.04 -18.27 11.32
N ALA A 92 1.71 -18.90 10.20
CA ALA A 92 2.18 -18.53 8.86
C ALA A 92 1.23 -17.56 8.15
N THR A 93 1.79 -16.64 7.37
CA THR A 93 1.05 -15.77 6.46
C THR A 93 0.96 -16.43 5.09
N GLY A 94 -0.23 -16.46 4.51
CA GLY A 94 -0.48 -17.11 3.23
C GLY A 94 -1.74 -16.60 2.56
N VAL A 95 -2.11 -17.23 1.46
CA VAL A 95 -3.36 -16.95 0.73
C VAL A 95 -4.10 -18.24 0.44
N TRP A 96 -5.39 -18.12 0.14
CA TRP A 96 -6.17 -19.23 -0.41
C TRP A 96 -6.07 -19.25 -1.92
N ARG A 97 -5.38 -20.26 -2.45
CA ARG A 97 -5.30 -20.54 -3.88
C ARG A 97 -6.41 -21.49 -4.29
N LEU A 98 -7.03 -21.22 -5.43
CA LEU A 98 -7.97 -22.12 -6.08
C LEU A 98 -7.22 -23.03 -7.05
N GLN A 99 -7.12 -24.32 -6.71
CA GLN A 99 -6.49 -25.35 -7.53
C GLN A 99 -7.49 -26.47 -7.78
N ASP A 100 -7.78 -26.76 -9.04
CA ASP A 100 -8.71 -27.82 -9.46
C ASP A 100 -10.09 -27.77 -8.76
N GLY A 101 -10.60 -26.55 -8.54
CA GLY A 101 -11.89 -26.31 -7.89
C GLY A 101 -11.87 -26.45 -6.36
N ARG A 102 -10.71 -26.66 -5.75
CA ARG A 102 -10.53 -26.73 -4.29
C ARG A 102 -9.62 -25.63 -3.78
N LEU A 103 -9.84 -25.26 -2.53
CA LEU A 103 -8.98 -24.30 -1.84
C LEU A 103 -7.77 -25.00 -1.25
N ALA A 104 -6.59 -24.44 -1.53
CA ALA A 104 -5.34 -24.83 -0.91
C ALA A 104 -4.69 -23.59 -0.28
N PHE A 105 -4.27 -23.70 0.98
CA PHE A 105 -3.52 -22.64 1.63
C PHE A 105 -2.09 -22.64 1.09
N ALA A 106 -1.66 -21.51 0.53
CA ALA A 106 -0.32 -21.31 0.03
C ALA A 106 0.39 -20.29 0.93
N PRO A 107 1.43 -20.67 1.69
CA PRO A 107 2.24 -19.71 2.43
C PRO A 107 2.97 -18.79 1.46
N VAL A 108 3.02 -17.49 1.77
CA VAL A 108 3.65 -16.48 0.91
C VAL A 108 4.64 -15.64 1.68
N GLN A 109 5.70 -15.22 0.99
CA GLN A 109 6.59 -14.19 1.49
C GLN A 109 6.10 -12.84 0.97
N VAL A 110 5.77 -11.94 1.89
CA VAL A 110 5.28 -10.58 1.55
C VAL A 110 6.40 -9.56 1.57
N GLY A 111 6.30 -8.57 0.70
CA GLY A 111 7.22 -7.44 0.58
C GLY A 111 6.56 -6.13 1.00
N ALA A 112 6.79 -5.08 0.21
CA ALA A 112 6.24 -3.76 0.48
C ALA A 112 4.71 -3.72 0.40
N VAL A 113 4.13 -2.78 1.14
CA VAL A 113 2.70 -2.45 1.09
C VAL A 113 2.56 -1.04 0.51
N SER A 114 1.76 -0.91 -0.53
CA SER A 114 1.48 0.37 -1.18
C SER A 114 0.42 1.19 -0.41
N LEU A 115 0.32 2.48 -0.71
CA LEU A 115 -0.65 3.38 -0.06
C LEU A 115 -2.11 3.02 -0.39
N ASP A 116 -2.37 2.41 -1.54
CA ASP A 116 -3.67 1.90 -1.95
C ASP A 116 -3.98 0.49 -1.41
N GLY A 117 -3.13 -0.04 -0.53
CA GLY A 117 -3.38 -1.30 0.21
C GLY A 117 -3.04 -2.57 -0.58
N GLN A 118 -2.26 -2.47 -1.66
CA GLN A 118 -1.69 -3.63 -2.34
C GLN A 118 -0.45 -4.11 -1.58
N VAL A 119 -0.26 -5.42 -1.55
CA VAL A 119 0.89 -6.09 -0.95
C VAL A 119 1.66 -6.81 -2.04
N GLN A 120 2.96 -6.61 -2.04
CA GLN A 120 3.87 -7.34 -2.90
C GLN A 120 4.06 -8.77 -2.41
N ILE A 121 3.98 -9.73 -3.33
CA ILE A 121 4.35 -11.13 -3.09
C ILE A 121 5.73 -11.38 -3.67
N LEU A 122 6.67 -11.69 -2.79
CA LEU A 122 8.08 -11.99 -3.11
C LEU A 122 8.29 -13.46 -3.46
N ALA A 123 7.51 -14.36 -2.86
CA ALA A 123 7.58 -15.80 -3.10
C ALA A 123 6.29 -16.52 -2.68
N GLY A 124 6.11 -17.75 -3.20
CA GLY A 124 5.00 -18.64 -2.81
C GLY A 124 3.80 -18.64 -3.75
N LEU A 125 3.82 -17.82 -4.81
CA LEU A 125 2.78 -17.77 -5.84
C LEU A 125 3.39 -17.59 -7.24
N GLU A 126 2.66 -18.06 -8.24
CA GLU A 126 2.98 -17.87 -9.66
C GLU A 126 1.95 -16.96 -10.34
N SER A 127 2.32 -16.27 -11.43
CA SER A 127 1.45 -15.27 -12.08
C SER A 127 0.11 -15.80 -12.61
N ARG A 128 -0.05 -17.12 -12.74
CA ARG A 128 -1.30 -17.75 -13.20
C ARG A 128 -2.16 -18.30 -12.06
N ASP A 129 -1.70 -18.17 -10.81
CA ASP A 129 -2.44 -18.64 -9.65
C ASP A 129 -3.70 -17.80 -9.43
N ARG A 130 -4.83 -18.48 -9.22
CA ARG A 130 -6.09 -17.85 -8.86
C ARG A 130 -6.20 -17.78 -7.35
N VAL A 131 -6.22 -16.58 -6.80
CA VAL A 131 -6.28 -16.35 -5.34
C VAL A 131 -7.64 -15.78 -4.94
N VAL A 132 -8.13 -16.19 -3.78
CA VAL A 132 -9.33 -15.57 -3.18
C VAL A 132 -8.95 -14.20 -2.63
N VAL A 133 -9.54 -13.16 -3.20
CA VAL A 133 -9.24 -11.77 -2.79
C VAL A 133 -9.96 -11.38 -1.50
N TYR A 134 -11.19 -11.86 -1.33
CA TYR A 134 -12.03 -11.59 -0.17
C TYR A 134 -13.02 -12.75 0.03
N SER A 135 -13.33 -13.06 1.30
CA SER A 135 -14.36 -14.03 1.69
C SER A 135 -15.27 -13.44 2.78
N GLN A 136 -16.56 -13.76 2.75
CA GLN A 136 -17.50 -13.29 3.79
C GLN A 136 -17.31 -14.01 5.13
N GLN A 137 -16.69 -15.19 5.09
CA GLN A 137 -16.41 -16.04 6.24
C GLN A 137 -14.95 -16.53 6.17
N PRO A 138 -14.35 -16.90 7.31
CA PRO A 138 -13.07 -17.58 7.33
C PRO A 138 -13.12 -18.83 6.47
N LEU A 139 -12.14 -18.98 5.57
CA LEU A 139 -12.03 -20.16 4.71
C LEU A 139 -11.13 -21.21 5.36
N SER A 140 -11.39 -22.46 4.99
CA SER A 140 -10.60 -23.66 5.28
C SER A 140 -10.48 -24.50 4.00
N ALA A 141 -9.61 -25.53 4.01
CA ALA A 141 -9.44 -26.42 2.86
C ALA A 141 -10.76 -27.12 2.45
N ASP A 142 -11.66 -27.38 3.41
CA ASP A 142 -12.95 -28.03 3.18
C ASP A 142 -14.08 -27.05 2.82
N SER A 143 -13.80 -25.75 2.76
CA SER A 143 -14.81 -24.74 2.49
C SER A 143 -15.36 -24.86 1.07
N ARG A 144 -16.68 -25.04 0.96
CA ARG A 144 -17.39 -24.95 -0.31
C ARG A 144 -17.47 -23.49 -0.74
N ILE A 145 -16.72 -23.13 -1.78
CA ILE A 145 -16.72 -21.78 -2.31
C ILE A 145 -17.58 -21.65 -3.57
N LYS A 146 -18.15 -20.45 -3.72
CA LYS A 146 -18.67 -19.96 -4.99
C LYS A 146 -17.90 -18.69 -5.34
N VAL A 147 -17.14 -18.73 -6.44
CA VAL A 147 -16.46 -17.54 -6.94
C VAL A 147 -17.53 -16.58 -7.50
N VAL A 148 -17.48 -15.33 -7.05
CA VAL A 148 -18.39 -14.27 -7.47
C VAL A 148 -17.56 -13.04 -7.81
N ASP A 149 -17.96 -12.28 -8.84
CA ASP A 149 -17.24 -11.06 -9.23
C ASP A 149 -17.39 -9.93 -8.20
N GLN A 150 -18.45 -9.98 -7.36
CA GLN A 150 -18.67 -9.06 -6.25
C GLN A 150 -19.37 -9.80 -5.10
N LEU A 151 -18.95 -9.54 -3.86
CA LEU A 151 -19.51 -10.16 -2.66
C LEU A 151 -20.83 -9.54 -2.20
N VAL A 152 -21.11 -8.30 -2.60
CA VAL A 152 -22.35 -7.57 -2.29
C VAL A 152 -22.78 -6.84 -3.57
N ARG A 153 -24.01 -7.07 -4.05
CA ARG A 153 -24.64 -6.12 -4.98
C ARG A 153 -24.94 -4.85 -4.18
N PRO A 154 -24.45 -3.65 -4.56
CA PRO A 154 -24.93 -2.43 -3.94
C PRO A 154 -26.45 -2.39 -4.08
N ALA A 155 -27.14 -2.16 -2.96
CA ALA A 155 -28.60 -1.99 -2.96
C ALA A 155 -28.95 -0.87 -3.94
N GLY A 156 -29.69 -1.22 -4.99
CA GLY A 156 -30.00 -0.31 -6.08
C GLY A 156 -30.71 0.94 -5.58
N ALA A 157 -30.22 2.10 -6.04
CA ALA A 157 -30.97 3.34 -6.01
C ALA A 157 -32.28 3.13 -6.79
N ALA A 158 -33.36 2.87 -6.06
CA ALA A 158 -34.69 2.76 -6.64
C ALA A 158 -35.26 4.17 -6.85
N ARG A 159 -35.39 4.49 -8.14
CA ARG A 159 -36.43 5.31 -8.79
C ARG A 159 -36.37 6.82 -8.59
N THR A 160 -35.94 7.50 -9.65
CA THR A 160 -36.53 8.77 -10.03
C THR A 160 -36.85 8.75 -11.51
N GLY A 161 -38.09 9.08 -11.84
CA GLY A 161 -38.52 9.42 -13.18
C GLY A 161 -40.04 9.33 -13.30
N PRO A 162 -40.59 9.88 -14.39
CA PRO A 162 -40.24 11.16 -15.02
C PRO A 162 -40.88 12.37 -14.32
#